data_AF-A0A7V2S455-F1
#
_entry.id   AF-A0A7V2S455-F1
#
_cell.length_a   1.000
_cell.length_b   1.000
_cell.length_c   1.000
_cell.angle_alpha   90.00
_cell.angle_beta   90.00
_cell.angle_gamma   90.00
#
_symmetry.space_group_name_H-M   'P 1'
#
loop_
_entity.id
_entity.type
_entity.pdbx_description
1 polymer ?
#
loop_
_entity_poly.entity_id
_entity_poly.type
_entity_poly.pdbx_seq_one_letter_code
_entity_poly.pdbx_strand_id
1 'polypeptide(L)'
;MKETSTVSRNLFWKETVVPAADGLLKAYSEVFFSDNRVFAVVLLVVTFFDWPLGVSGLLSVMVAHGVAALMGFDKHQIKQGYYGFNALLTGLGLAMYYEFGWVLIVVVVVAALLSLFLSIALRGFLGNYGLPFLSLPFILALWIMLLAGRDF
;
A
#
# COMPACT_ATOMS: atom_id res chain seq x y z
N MET A 1 -40.14 -7.45 -0.18
CA MET A 1 -39.03 -8.17 -0.87
C MET A 1 -37.95 -7.25 -1.48
N LYS A 2 -38.24 -5.99 -1.86
CA LYS A 2 -37.22 -5.01 -2.30
C LYS A 2 -36.40 -4.39 -1.14
N GLU A 3 -36.94 -4.39 0.07
CA GLU A 3 -36.34 -3.73 1.23
C GLU A 3 -35.17 -4.53 1.83
N THR A 4 -35.28 -5.85 1.91
CA THR A 4 -34.21 -6.75 2.37
C THR A 4 -32.99 -6.80 1.45
N SER A 5 -33.16 -6.70 0.12
CA SER A 5 -32.03 -6.62 -0.82
C SER A 5 -31.30 -5.28 -0.75
N THR A 6 -32.03 -4.20 -0.48
CA THR A 6 -31.46 -2.85 -0.35
C THR A 6 -30.66 -2.70 0.95
N VAL A 7 -31.16 -3.27 2.05
CA VAL A 7 -30.46 -3.31 3.36
C VAL A 7 -29.19 -4.18 3.28
N SER A 8 -29.28 -5.38 2.70
CA SER A 8 -28.13 -6.28 2.47
C SER A 8 -27.03 -5.60 1.64
N ARG A 9 -27.41 -4.92 0.55
CA ARG A 9 -26.47 -4.20 -0.30
C ARG A 9 -25.82 -3.03 0.44
N ASN A 10 -26.59 -2.24 1.17
CA ASN A 10 -26.05 -1.12 1.96
C ASN A 10 -25.11 -1.60 3.08
N LEU A 11 -25.38 -2.75 3.70
CA LEU A 11 -24.49 -3.36 4.68
C LEU A 11 -23.16 -3.78 4.03
N PHE A 12 -23.23 -4.43 2.87
CA PHE A 12 -22.04 -4.86 2.12
C PHE A 12 -21.11 -3.68 1.82
N TRP A 13 -21.62 -2.59 1.22
CA TRP A 13 -20.81 -1.40 0.90
C TRP A 13 -20.16 -0.78 2.14
N LYS A 14 -20.90 -0.72 3.26
CA LYS A 14 -20.40 -0.16 4.53
C LYS A 14 -19.35 -1.04 5.21
N GLU A 15 -19.51 -2.35 5.13
CA GLU A 15 -18.66 -3.34 5.81
C GLU A 15 -17.40 -3.70 5.01
N THR A 16 -17.45 -3.66 3.68
CA THR A 16 -16.35 -4.12 2.81
C THR A 16 -15.70 -3.04 1.95
N VAL A 17 -16.49 -2.21 1.25
CA VAL A 17 -15.93 -1.28 0.24
C VAL A 17 -15.43 0.02 0.86
N VAL A 18 -16.23 0.67 1.70
CA VAL A 18 -15.84 1.92 2.38
C VAL A 18 -14.56 1.74 3.22
N PRO A 19 -14.40 0.65 4.00
CA PRO A 19 -13.20 0.48 4.80
C PRO A 19 -11.97 0.11 3.96
N ALA A 20 -12.15 -0.53 2.80
CA ALA A 20 -11.07 -0.80 1.86
C ALA A 20 -10.55 0.51 1.24
N ALA A 21 -11.47 1.38 0.77
CA ALA A 21 -11.11 2.68 0.21
C ALA A 21 -10.44 3.61 1.25
N ASP A 22 -10.95 3.63 2.49
CA ASP A 22 -10.33 4.37 3.59
C ASP A 22 -8.90 3.86 3.87
N GLY A 23 -8.66 2.55 3.80
CA GLY A 23 -7.34 1.96 3.99
C GLY A 23 -6.35 2.35 2.89
N LEU A 24 -6.79 2.39 1.63
CA LEU A 24 -5.96 2.83 0.51
C LEU A 24 -5.52 4.29 0.68
N LEU A 25 -6.46 5.16 1.07
CA LEU A 25 -6.16 6.57 1.29
C LEU A 25 -5.22 6.75 2.49
N LYS A 26 -5.53 6.12 3.63
CA LYS A 26 -4.72 6.23 4.86
C LYS A 26 -3.30 5.74 4.69
N ALA A 27 -3.03 4.83 3.76
CA ALA A 27 -1.65 4.42 3.44
C ALA A 27 -0.74 5.61 3.08
N TYR A 28 -1.30 6.70 2.53
CA TYR A 28 -0.55 7.93 2.25
C TYR A 28 -0.15 8.68 3.51
N SER A 29 -1.08 8.93 4.44
CA SER A 29 -0.76 9.63 5.69
C SER A 29 0.05 8.77 6.66
N GLU A 30 -0.07 7.45 6.56
CA GLU A 30 0.67 6.48 7.38
C GLU A 30 2.18 6.49 7.08
N VAL A 31 2.61 6.99 5.91
CA VAL A 31 4.04 7.29 5.64
C VAL A 31 4.64 8.21 6.71
N PHE A 32 3.82 9.10 7.28
CA PHE A 32 4.19 10.01 8.35
C PHE A 32 3.58 9.60 9.70
N PHE A 33 3.11 8.35 9.83
CA PHE A 33 2.44 7.82 11.02
C PHE A 33 1.24 8.67 11.45
N SER A 34 0.47 9.16 10.48
CA SER A 34 -0.70 10.02 10.71
C SER A 34 -1.99 9.36 10.24
N ASP A 35 -3.05 9.47 11.05
CA ASP A 35 -4.41 9.00 10.70
C ASP A 35 -5.29 10.10 10.07
N ASN A 36 -4.70 11.25 9.70
CA ASN A 36 -5.44 12.39 9.19
C ASN A 36 -5.84 12.20 7.71
N ARG A 37 -7.14 12.03 7.46
CA ARG A 37 -7.71 11.86 6.11
C ARG A 37 -7.44 13.04 5.18
N VAL A 38 -7.52 14.27 5.66
CA VAL A 38 -7.26 15.46 4.83
C VAL A 38 -5.80 15.47 4.40
N PHE A 39 -4.91 15.15 5.33
CA PHE A 39 -3.49 15.04 5.03
C PHE A 39 -3.20 13.92 4.01
N ALA A 40 -3.85 12.77 4.14
CA ALA A 40 -3.77 11.70 3.15
C ALA A 40 -4.19 12.13 1.74
N VAL A 41 -5.31 12.89 1.62
CA VAL A 41 -5.77 13.42 0.33
C VAL A 41 -4.76 14.40 -0.26
N VAL A 42 -4.19 15.28 0.57
CA VAL A 42 -3.14 16.21 0.12
C VAL A 42 -1.94 15.45 -0.43
N LEU A 43 -1.46 14.42 0.30
CA LEU A 43 -0.33 13.60 -0.14
C LEU A 43 -0.63 12.84 -1.43
N LEU A 44 -1.84 12.28 -1.56
CA LEU A 44 -2.30 11.66 -2.79
C LEU A 44 -2.26 12.67 -3.95
N VAL A 45 -2.84 13.86 -3.80
CA VAL A 45 -2.83 14.87 -4.87
C VAL A 45 -1.40 15.27 -5.26
N VAL A 46 -0.50 15.41 -4.29
CA VAL A 46 0.90 15.77 -4.51
C VAL A 46 1.63 14.70 -5.33
N THR A 47 1.40 13.41 -5.09
CA THR A 47 2.06 12.36 -5.89
C THR A 47 1.63 12.39 -7.36
N PHE A 48 0.43 12.87 -7.67
CA PHE A 48 -0.08 12.99 -9.04
C PHE A 48 0.39 14.24 -9.79
N PHE A 49 1.20 15.11 -9.17
CA PHE A 49 1.88 16.18 -9.91
C PHE A 49 2.84 15.60 -10.96
N ASP A 50 3.37 14.41 -10.68
CA ASP A 50 4.02 13.53 -11.65
C ASP A 50 3.13 12.29 -11.81
N TRP A 51 2.37 12.21 -12.91
CA TRP A 51 1.33 11.18 -13.03
C TRP A 51 1.89 9.74 -13.01
N PRO A 52 3.08 9.41 -13.58
CA PRO A 52 3.72 8.11 -13.37
C PRO A 52 3.97 7.76 -11.91
N LEU A 53 4.45 8.72 -11.12
CA LEU A 53 4.67 8.54 -9.68
C LEU A 53 3.33 8.27 -8.98
N GLY A 54 2.33 9.11 -9.21
CA GLY A 54 1.00 8.96 -8.61
C GLY A 54 0.36 7.61 -8.90
N VAL A 55 0.40 7.16 -10.17
CA VAL A 55 -0.15 5.88 -10.60
C VAL A 55 0.61 4.71 -9.98
N SER A 56 1.95 4.75 -10.01
CA SER A 56 2.79 3.68 -9.45
C SER A 56 2.60 3.55 -7.93
N GLY A 57 2.56 4.67 -7.22
CA GLY A 57 2.30 4.69 -5.78
C GLY A 57 0.92 4.14 -5.43
N LEU A 58 -0.13 4.60 -6.11
CA LEU A 58 -1.49 4.12 -5.89
C LEU A 58 -1.64 2.63 -6.22
N LEU A 59 -1.05 2.17 -7.33
CA LEU A 59 -1.06 0.77 -7.73
C LEU A 59 -0.40 -0.11 -6.66
N SER A 60 0.75 0.29 -6.13
CA SER A 60 1.42 -0.43 -5.05
C SER A 60 0.54 -0.61 -3.83
N VAL A 61 -0.15 0.45 -3.40
CA VAL A 61 -1.06 0.38 -2.25
C VAL A 61 -2.20 -0.57 -2.56
N MET A 62 -2.82 -0.48 -3.74
CA MET A 62 -3.92 -1.36 -4.14
C MET A 62 -3.51 -2.84 -4.15
N VAL A 63 -2.31 -3.16 -4.65
CA VAL A 63 -1.78 -4.52 -4.67
C VAL A 63 -1.54 -5.02 -3.25
N ALA A 64 -0.81 -4.25 -2.43
CA ALA A 64 -0.47 -4.66 -1.07
C ALA A 64 -1.73 -4.81 -0.18
N HIS A 65 -2.63 -3.83 -0.21
CA HIS A 65 -3.91 -3.90 0.50
C HIS A 65 -4.78 -5.05 0.03
N GLY A 66 -4.91 -5.22 -1.29
CA GLY A 66 -5.72 -6.28 -1.89
C GLY A 66 -5.24 -7.65 -1.46
N VAL A 67 -3.93 -7.90 -1.56
CA VAL A 67 -3.32 -9.17 -1.14
C VAL A 67 -3.44 -9.36 0.36
N ALA A 68 -3.22 -8.32 1.17
CA ALA A 68 -3.38 -8.40 2.61
C ALA A 68 -4.82 -8.77 3.02
N ALA A 69 -5.82 -8.19 2.35
CA ALA A 69 -7.22 -8.51 2.55
C ALA A 69 -7.56 -9.94 2.11
N LEU A 70 -7.06 -10.38 0.95
CA LEU A 70 -7.26 -11.74 0.42
C LEU A 70 -6.65 -12.81 1.34
N MET A 71 -5.50 -12.52 1.94
CA MET A 71 -4.83 -13.42 2.89
C MET A 71 -5.47 -13.41 4.29
N GLY A 72 -6.47 -12.56 4.53
CA GLY A 72 -7.18 -12.49 5.80
C GLY A 72 -6.37 -11.86 6.94
N PHE A 73 -5.45 -10.95 6.62
CA PHE A 73 -4.73 -10.20 7.67
C PHE A 73 -5.65 -9.27 8.45
N ASP A 74 -5.10 -8.71 9.53
CA ASP A 74 -5.86 -7.92 10.50
C ASP A 74 -6.61 -6.76 9.84
N LYS A 75 -7.95 -6.79 9.96
CA LYS A 75 -8.83 -5.80 9.33
C LYS A 75 -8.61 -4.39 9.86
N HIS A 76 -8.21 -4.23 11.11
CA HIS A 76 -7.95 -2.91 11.68
C HIS A 76 -6.69 -2.29 11.06
N GLN A 77 -5.63 -3.07 10.92
CA GLN A 77 -4.40 -2.65 10.25
C GLN A 77 -4.60 -2.36 8.76
N ILE A 78 -5.42 -3.16 8.07
CA ILE A 78 -5.82 -2.86 6.69
C ILE A 78 -6.54 -1.51 6.62
N LYS A 79 -7.53 -1.26 7.49
CA LYS A 79 -8.25 0.02 7.55
C LYS A 79 -7.37 1.20 7.91
N GLN A 80 -6.28 1.00 8.64
CA GLN A 80 -5.32 2.05 9.00
C GLN A 80 -4.28 2.35 7.90
N GLY A 81 -4.27 1.60 6.80
CA GLY A 81 -3.25 1.81 5.76
C GLY A 81 -1.91 1.13 6.04
N TYR A 82 -1.80 0.41 7.15
CA TYR A 82 -0.55 -0.08 7.72
C TYR A 82 0.20 -1.07 6.80
N TYR A 83 -0.52 -1.89 6.04
CA TYR A 83 0.07 -2.81 5.06
C TYR A 83 0.43 -2.14 3.72
N GLY A 84 -0.01 -0.90 3.50
CA GLY A 84 0.12 -0.21 2.21
C GLY A 84 1.24 0.82 2.15
N PHE A 85 1.62 1.45 3.27
CA PHE A 85 2.53 2.61 3.23
C PHE A 85 3.96 2.28 2.78
N ASN A 86 4.50 1.11 3.16
CA ASN A 86 5.81 0.69 2.67
C ASN A 86 5.75 0.35 1.17
N ALA A 87 4.67 -0.29 0.72
CA ALA A 87 4.47 -0.56 -0.71
C ALA A 87 4.31 0.74 -1.52
N LEU A 88 3.59 1.74 -0.98
CA LEU A 88 3.48 3.09 -1.55
C LEU A 88 4.86 3.68 -1.82
N LEU A 89 5.70 3.74 -0.78
CA LEU A 89 7.06 4.28 -0.90
C LEU A 89 7.89 3.49 -1.91
N THR A 90 7.77 2.15 -1.94
CA THR A 90 8.50 1.31 -2.90
C THR A 90 8.07 1.62 -4.34
N GLY A 91 6.76 1.75 -4.59
CA GLY A 91 6.22 2.07 -5.92
C GLY A 91 6.63 3.47 -6.39
N LEU A 92 6.50 4.47 -5.51
CA LEU A 92 6.97 5.83 -5.77
C LEU A 92 8.47 5.86 -6.08
N GLY A 93 9.27 5.16 -5.26
CA GLY A 93 10.72 5.07 -5.44
C GLY A 93 11.09 4.47 -6.80
N LEU A 94 10.48 3.35 -7.20
CA LEU A 94 10.78 2.72 -8.49
C LEU A 94 10.34 3.56 -9.69
N ALA A 95 9.23 4.29 -9.59
CA ALA A 95 8.78 5.19 -10.64
C ALA A 95 9.75 6.34 -10.93
N MET A 96 10.67 6.65 -10.01
CA MET A 96 11.75 7.63 -10.25
C MET A 96 12.90 7.08 -11.09
N TYR A 97 13.06 5.75 -11.18
CA TYR A 97 14.17 5.10 -11.89
C TYR A 97 13.78 4.47 -13.22
N TYR A 98 12.49 4.23 -13.44
CA TYR A 98 11.98 3.56 -14.64
C TYR A 98 11.01 4.47 -15.38
N GLU A 99 11.08 4.45 -16.72
CA GLU A 99 10.06 5.09 -17.55
C GLU A 99 8.71 4.40 -17.40
N PHE A 100 7.63 5.18 -17.51
CA PHE A 100 6.30 4.64 -17.41
C PHE A 100 5.98 3.72 -18.60
N GLY A 101 5.64 2.46 -18.29
CA GLY A 101 5.32 1.45 -19.29
C GLY A 101 5.00 0.11 -18.65
N TRP A 102 4.80 -0.92 -19.47
CA TRP A 102 4.44 -2.26 -18.98
C TRP A 102 5.49 -2.84 -18.02
N VAL A 103 6.77 -2.57 -18.27
CA VAL A 103 7.86 -3.01 -17.40
C VAL A 103 7.72 -2.42 -16.00
N LEU A 104 7.49 -1.10 -15.88
CA LEU A 104 7.28 -0.44 -14.59
C LEU A 104 6.08 -1.03 -13.85
N ILE A 105 4.96 -1.28 -14.54
CA ILE A 105 3.76 -1.86 -13.92
C ILE A 105 4.07 -3.22 -13.29
N VAL A 106 4.74 -4.12 -14.02
CA VAL A 106 5.12 -5.44 -13.51
C VAL A 106 6.10 -5.31 -12.33
N VAL A 107 7.11 -4.47 -12.48
CA VAL A 107 8.12 -4.21 -11.45
C VAL A 107 7.48 -3.66 -10.17
N VAL A 108 6.56 -2.71 -10.28
CA VAL A 108 5.81 -2.13 -9.16
C VAL A 108 4.94 -3.17 -8.46
N VAL A 109 4.23 -4.02 -9.20
CA VAL A 109 3.41 -5.09 -8.61
C VAL A 109 4.29 -6.07 -7.80
N VAL A 110 5.40 -6.53 -8.38
CA VAL A 110 6.32 -7.45 -7.69
C VAL A 110 6.93 -6.78 -6.47
N ALA A 111 7.37 -5.53 -6.60
CA ALA A 111 7.97 -4.78 -5.50
C ALA A 111 6.98 -4.49 -4.37
N ALA A 112 5.72 -4.21 -4.68
CA ALA A 112 4.66 -4.02 -3.70
C ALA A 112 4.40 -5.29 -2.89
N LEU A 113 4.37 -6.46 -3.55
CA LEU A 113 4.26 -7.75 -2.88
C LEU A 113 5.47 -8.03 -1.99
N LEU A 114 6.68 -7.80 -2.51
CA LEU A 114 7.92 -7.95 -1.72
C LEU A 114 7.89 -7.06 -0.47
N SER A 115 7.53 -5.80 -0.63
CA SER A 115 7.42 -4.82 0.46
C SER A 115 6.37 -5.22 1.50
N LEU A 116 5.21 -5.75 1.06
CA LEU A 116 4.19 -6.30 1.95
C LEU A 116 4.74 -7.47 2.78
N PHE A 117 5.35 -8.46 2.13
CA PHE A 117 5.87 -9.64 2.83
C PHE A 117 7.01 -9.30 3.78
N LEU A 118 7.89 -8.37 3.39
CA LEU A 118 8.91 -7.84 4.29
C LEU A 118 8.28 -7.12 5.48
N SER A 119 7.21 -6.35 5.28
CA SER A 119 6.48 -5.68 6.37
C SER A 119 5.91 -6.70 7.37
N ILE A 120 5.31 -7.79 6.87
CA ILE A 120 4.75 -8.85 7.70
C ILE A 120 5.86 -9.58 8.47
N ALA A 121 6.94 -9.97 7.78
CA ALA A 121 8.06 -10.68 8.38
C ALA A 121 8.75 -9.83 9.46
N LEU A 122 9.06 -8.57 9.16
CA LEU A 122 9.71 -7.66 10.10
C LEU A 122 8.79 -7.32 11.27
N ARG A 123 7.47 -7.19 11.06
CA ARG A 123 6.52 -7.03 12.17
C ARG A 123 6.56 -8.23 13.11
N GLY A 124 6.55 -9.45 12.58
CA GLY A 124 6.60 -10.67 13.39
C GLY A 124 7.92 -10.79 14.15
N PHE A 125 9.04 -10.45 13.52
CA PHE A 125 10.37 -10.53 14.13
C PHE A 125 10.61 -9.42 15.16
N LEU A 126 10.52 -8.15 14.76
CA LEU A 126 10.78 -6.98 15.61
C LEU A 126 9.71 -6.81 16.69
N GLY A 127 8.48 -7.26 16.43
CA GLY A 127 7.39 -7.24 17.40
C GLY A 127 7.70 -8.02 18.68
N ASN A 128 8.49 -9.11 18.59
CA ASN A 128 8.95 -9.87 19.77
C ASN A 128 9.86 -9.05 20.70
N TYR A 129 10.47 -7.99 20.16
CA TYR A 129 11.34 -7.07 20.90
C TYR A 129 10.66 -5.72 21.20
N GLY A 130 9.37 -5.58 20.86
CA GLY A 130 8.63 -4.32 21.04
C GLY A 130 9.06 -3.19 20.09
N LEU A 131 9.75 -3.52 18.99
CA LEU A 131 10.28 -2.53 18.04
C LEU A 131 9.37 -2.39 16.80
N PRO A 132 9.13 -1.16 16.31
CA PRO A 132 8.42 -0.94 15.05
C PRO A 132 9.32 -1.20 13.85
N PHE A 133 8.78 -1.72 12.74
CA PHE A 133 9.55 -1.89 11.50
C PHE A 133 9.70 -0.61 10.66
N LEU A 134 8.87 0.41 10.92
CA LEU A 134 8.91 1.72 10.26
C LEU A 134 8.98 1.59 8.72
N SER A 135 9.97 2.22 8.08
CA SER A 135 10.21 2.19 6.64
C SER A 135 11.25 1.16 6.19
N LEU A 136 11.68 0.24 7.07
CA LEU A 136 12.64 -0.81 6.71
C LEU A 136 12.16 -1.70 5.56
N PRO A 137 10.89 -2.16 5.50
CA PRO A 137 10.41 -2.95 4.37
C PRO A 137 10.55 -2.23 3.03
N PHE A 138 10.23 -0.93 2.98
CA PHE A 138 10.41 -0.09 1.81
C PHE A 138 11.86 -0.06 1.35
N ILE A 139 12.79 0.25 2.25
CA ILE A 139 14.21 0.40 1.93
C ILE A 139 14.77 -0.90 1.37
N LEU A 140 14.48 -2.02 2.04
CA LEU A 140 14.94 -3.34 1.61
C LEU A 140 14.34 -3.74 0.27
N ALA A 141 13.02 -3.59 0.09
CA ALA A 141 12.37 -3.90 -1.18
C ALA A 141 12.94 -3.06 -2.32
N LEU A 142 13.09 -1.74 -2.13
CA LEU A 142 13.63 -0.85 -3.14
C LEU A 142 15.05 -1.25 -3.55
N TRP A 143 15.94 -1.49 -2.57
CA TRP A 143 17.31 -1.92 -2.86
C TRP A 143 17.38 -3.25 -3.60
N ILE A 144 16.60 -4.25 -3.19
CA ILE A 144 16.54 -5.54 -3.87
C ILE A 144 16.12 -5.35 -5.33
N MET A 145 15.06 -4.58 -5.58
CA MET A 145 14.56 -4.35 -6.93
C MET A 145 15.55 -3.58 -7.80
N LEU A 146 16.19 -2.53 -7.26
CA LEU A 146 17.19 -1.75 -7.98
C LEU A 146 18.47 -2.55 -8.28
N LEU A 147 18.90 -3.42 -7.36
CA LEU A 147 20.04 -4.31 -7.59
C LEU A 147 19.72 -5.41 -8.61
N ALA A 148 18.49 -5.94 -8.61
CA ALA A 148 18.05 -6.95 -9.56
C ALA A 148 17.92 -6.41 -10.99
N GLY A 149 17.62 -5.11 -11.14
CA GLY A 149 17.51 -4.44 -12.44
C GLY A 149 18.83 -3.91 -13.00
N ARG A 150 19.95 -4.07 -12.29
CA ARG A 150 21.26 -3.55 -12.71
C ARG A 150 21.99 -4.62 -13.51
N ASP A 151 22.31 -4.34 -14.77
CA ASP A 151 23.22 -5.18 -15.56
C ASP A 151 24.63 -5.08 -14.95
N PHE A 152 25.27 -6.24 -14.72
CA PHE A 152 26.66 -6.36 -14.27
C PHE A 152 27.62 -6.47 -15.46
#